data_AF-A0A962ULD3-F1
#
_entry.id   AF-A0A962ULD3-F1
#
_cell.length_a   1.000
_cell.length_b   1.000
_cell.length_c   1.000
_cell.angle_alpha   90.00
_cell.angle_beta   90.00
_cell.angle_gamma   90.00
#
_symmetry.space_group_name_H-M   'P 1'
#
loop_
_entity.id
_entity.type
_entity.pdbx_description
1 polymer ?
#
loop_
_entity_poly.entity_id
_entity_poly.type
_entity_poly.pdbx_seq_one_letter_code
_entity_poly.pdbx_strand_id
1 'polypeptide(L)'
;MSSFPKIRTAIPQRRYQYGDFTVTVLGEVESGDTRDYQYVAAFVREGDAQPQLFVVSQRLPPGEREKGSHALRVVNSAMDEVMDIDTRWARLGEFTDQALQMGSQLLGLERDTPFPLS
;
A
#
# COMPACT_ATOMS: atom_id res chain seq x y z
N MET A 1 -2.04 -18.74 -1.08
CA MET A 1 -2.33 -18.14 0.24
C MET A 1 -1.73 -16.76 0.24
N SER A 2 -2.53 -15.72 0.34
CA SER A 2 -2.01 -14.38 0.56
C SER A 2 -1.48 -14.29 2.00
N SER A 3 -0.27 -13.75 2.15
CA SER A 3 0.28 -13.42 3.46
C SER A 3 0.31 -11.90 3.56
N PHE A 4 -0.48 -11.35 4.47
CA PHE A 4 -0.43 -9.93 4.76
C PHE A 4 0.99 -9.51 5.16
N PRO A 5 1.42 -8.28 4.80
CA PRO A 5 2.75 -7.77 5.14
C PRO A 5 3.05 -7.86 6.63
N LYS A 6 4.22 -8.40 7.00
CA LYS A 6 4.68 -8.50 8.40
C LYS A 6 5.52 -7.29 8.79
N ILE A 7 4.87 -6.17 9.06
CA ILE A 7 5.55 -4.93 9.44
C ILE A 7 6.04 -5.02 10.89
N ARG A 8 7.34 -4.82 11.12
CA ARG A 8 7.93 -4.77 12.47
C ARG A 8 7.90 -3.35 13.02
N THR A 9 8.38 -2.40 12.23
CA THR A 9 8.39 -0.97 12.55
C THR A 9 8.13 -0.17 11.28
N ALA A 10 7.51 1.00 11.43
CA ALA A 10 7.32 1.95 10.34
C ALA A 10 6.93 3.34 10.89
N ILE A 11 7.14 4.37 10.09
CA ILE A 11 6.74 5.74 10.40
C ILE A 11 5.52 6.12 9.54
N PRO A 12 4.37 6.48 10.14
CA PRO A 12 3.24 7.04 9.42
C PRO A 12 3.64 8.32 8.68
N GLN A 13 3.45 8.33 7.36
CA GLN A 13 3.78 9.46 6.49
C GLN A 13 2.54 10.28 6.14
N ARG A 14 1.39 9.60 5.95
CA ARG A 14 0.10 10.23 5.64
C ARG A 14 -1.04 9.40 6.21
N ARG A 15 -2.13 10.06 6.59
CA ARG A 15 -3.39 9.40 6.98
C ARG A 15 -4.57 10.00 6.25
N TYR A 16 -5.53 9.14 5.91
CA TYR A 16 -6.77 9.54 5.26
C TYR A 16 -7.96 8.84 5.90
N GLN A 17 -9.10 9.53 5.94
CA GLN A 17 -10.40 8.90 6.02
C GLN A 17 -10.93 8.71 4.60
N TYR A 18 -11.39 7.51 4.25
CA TYR A 18 -11.95 7.20 2.93
C TYR A 18 -13.18 6.31 3.09
N GLY A 19 -14.37 6.92 3.05
CA GLY A 19 -15.61 6.23 3.43
C GLY A 19 -15.50 5.70 4.87
N ASP A 20 -15.80 4.42 5.07
CA ASP A 20 -15.68 3.73 6.35
C ASP A 20 -14.27 3.17 6.61
N PHE A 21 -13.25 3.62 5.87
CA PHE A 21 -11.87 3.15 6.03
C PHE A 21 -10.96 4.26 6.51
N THR A 22 -10.08 3.92 7.45
CA THR A 22 -8.86 4.68 7.69
C THR A 22 -7.74 4.10 6.83
N VAL A 23 -7.07 4.96 6.06
CA VAL A 23 -5.90 4.61 5.28
C VAL A 23 -4.67 5.21 5.92
N THR A 24 -3.72 4.38 6.33
CA THR A 24 -2.42 4.85 6.81
C THR A 24 -1.34 4.48 5.81
N VAL A 25 -0.66 5.49 5.28
CA VAL A 25 0.52 5.32 4.44
C VAL A 25 1.76 5.35 5.33
N LEU A 26 2.46 4.23 5.36
CA LEU A 26 3.67 4.01 6.14
C LEU A 26 4.90 4.13 5.23
N GLY A 27 5.97 4.72 5.77
CA GLY A 27 7.32 4.76 5.21
C GLY A 27 8.34 4.33 6.26
N GLU A 28 9.63 4.33 5.91
CA GLU A 28 10.70 3.85 6.79
C GLU A 28 10.37 2.46 7.35
N VAL A 29 9.92 1.58 6.46
CA VAL A 29 9.33 0.29 6.83
C VAL A 29 10.44 -0.72 7.10
N GLU A 30 10.45 -1.31 8.29
CA GLU A 30 11.15 -2.56 8.56
C GLU A 30 10.15 -3.72 8.47
N SER A 31 10.40 -4.64 7.54
CA SER A 31 9.56 -5.81 7.33
C SER A 31 10.23 -7.08 7.88
N GLY A 32 9.42 -7.98 8.43
CA GLY A 32 9.79 -9.36 8.70
C GLY A 32 9.65 -10.28 7.49
N ASP A 33 9.15 -9.77 6.37
CA ASP A 33 9.07 -10.49 5.10
C ASP A 33 10.40 -10.47 4.35
N THR A 34 10.52 -11.28 3.29
CA THR A 34 11.66 -11.22 2.35
C THR A 34 11.57 -10.03 1.39
N ARG A 35 10.47 -9.28 1.41
CA ARG A 35 10.20 -8.15 0.51
C ARG A 35 10.65 -6.84 1.15
N ASP A 36 11.35 -6.02 0.39
CA ASP A 36 11.84 -4.70 0.79
C ASP A 36 10.79 -3.63 0.45
N TYR A 37 9.90 -3.33 1.40
CA TYR A 37 8.85 -2.33 1.21
C TYR A 37 9.41 -0.93 1.45
N GLN A 38 9.29 -0.03 0.46
CA GLN A 38 9.55 1.38 0.67
C GLN A 38 8.34 2.09 1.28
N TYR A 39 7.14 1.79 0.77
CA TYR A 39 5.87 2.32 1.29
C TYR A 39 4.81 1.24 1.40
N VAL A 40 3.94 1.39 2.40
CA VAL A 40 2.80 0.50 2.63
C VAL A 40 1.57 1.34 2.94
N ALA A 41 0.54 1.24 2.12
CA ALA A 41 -0.78 1.81 2.40
C ALA A 41 -1.67 0.71 2.98
N ALA A 42 -2.05 0.84 4.24
CA ALA A 42 -2.92 -0.11 4.94
C ALA A 42 -4.33 0.48 5.08
N PHE A 43 -5.33 -0.26 4.58
CA PHE A 43 -6.75 0.10 4.64
C PHE A 43 -7.42 -0.69 5.75
N VAL A 44 -7.81 0.00 6.82
CA VAL A 44 -8.50 -0.58 7.98
C VAL A 44 -9.93 -0.08 7.97
N ARG A 45 -10.90 -0.99 7.95
CA ARG A 45 -12.30 -0.62 8.08
C ARG A 45 -12.55 -0.16 9.52
N GLU A 46 -13.40 0.84 9.70
CA GLU A 46 -13.81 1.30 11.01
C GLU A 46 -14.38 0.13 11.85
N GLY A 47 -13.93 0.02 13.09
CA GLY A 47 -14.27 -1.08 13.99
C GLY A 47 -13.37 -2.32 13.87
N ASP A 48 -12.59 -2.46 12.79
CA ASP A 48 -11.66 -3.58 12.64
C ASP A 48 -10.30 -3.31 13.30
N ALA A 49 -9.69 -4.38 13.82
CA ALA A 49 -8.35 -4.33 14.40
C ALA A 49 -7.22 -4.54 13.37
N GLN A 50 -7.55 -5.04 12.17
CA GLN A 50 -6.57 -5.41 11.15
C GLN A 50 -6.93 -4.83 9.78
N PRO A 51 -5.92 -4.52 8.93
CA PRO A 51 -6.20 -4.05 7.58
C PRO A 51 -6.82 -5.14 6.70
N GLN A 52 -7.78 -4.75 5.86
CA GLN A 52 -8.41 -5.64 4.87
C GLN A 52 -7.67 -5.63 3.53
N LEU A 53 -6.95 -4.56 3.24
CA LEU A 53 -6.21 -4.34 2.01
C LEU A 53 -4.88 -3.64 2.31
N PHE A 54 -3.84 -4.11 1.64
CA PHE A 54 -2.56 -3.42 1.53
C PHE A 54 -2.25 -3.12 0.07
N VAL A 55 -1.80 -1.90 -0.19
CA VAL A 55 -1.09 -1.56 -1.42
C VAL A 55 0.35 -1.25 -1.01
N VAL A 56 1.33 -1.81 -1.70
CA VAL A 56 2.74 -1.68 -1.32
C VAL A 56 3.60 -1.25 -2.50
N SER A 57 4.57 -0.39 -2.22
CA SER A 57 5.70 -0.11 -3.10
C SER A 57 6.88 -0.94 -2.61
N GLN A 58 7.31 -1.89 -3.42
CA GLN A 58 8.40 -2.80 -3.12
C GLN A 58 9.63 -2.43 -3.95
N ARG A 59 10.80 -2.24 -3.31
CA ARG A 59 12.09 -2.12 -4.01
C ARG A 59 12.42 -3.45 -4.68
N LEU A 60 12.69 -3.39 -5.97
CA LEU A 60 13.14 -4.55 -6.74
C LEU A 60 14.65 -4.75 -6.56
N PRO A 61 15.13 -6.00 -6.51
CA PRO A 61 16.57 -6.28 -6.49
C PRO A 61 17.21 -5.81 -7.80
N PRO A 62 18.52 -5.48 -7.82
CA PRO A 62 19.18 -4.92 -9.00
C PRO A 62 18.96 -5.68 -10.32
N GLY A 63 18.87 -7.02 -10.27
CA GLY A 63 18.64 -7.88 -11.44
C GLY A 63 17.22 -7.86 -12.01
N GLU A 64 16.26 -7.21 -11.34
CA GLU A 64 14.85 -7.17 -11.77
C GLU A 64 14.40 -5.74 -12.15
N ARG A 65 15.35 -4.80 -12.32
CA ARG A 65 15.06 -3.37 -12.51
C ARG A 65 14.89 -2.92 -13.96
N GLU A 66 14.79 -3.85 -14.91
CA GLU A 66 14.72 -3.51 -16.35
C GLU A 66 13.55 -2.59 -16.69
N LYS A 67 12.39 -2.78 -16.05
CA LYS A 67 11.18 -1.97 -16.28
C LYS A 67 11.00 -0.83 -15.29
N GLY A 68 11.72 -0.86 -14.18
CA GLY A 68 11.56 0.10 -13.08
C GLY A 68 12.19 -0.42 -11.80
N SER A 69 12.50 0.48 -10.87
CA SER A 69 13.14 0.11 -9.61
C SER A 69 12.17 -0.41 -8.55
N HIS A 70 10.86 -0.26 -8.76
CA HIS A 70 9.83 -0.61 -7.78
C HIS A 70 8.66 -1.34 -8.41
N ALA A 71 8.10 -2.28 -7.67
CA ALA A 71 6.83 -2.94 -7.97
C ALA A 71 5.72 -2.37 -7.09
N LEU A 72 4.59 -2.03 -7.71
CA LEU A 72 3.33 -1.74 -7.03
C LEU A 72 2.55 -3.04 -6.90
N ARG A 73 2.24 -3.45 -5.67
CA ARG A 73 1.59 -4.73 -5.38
C ARG A 73 0.36 -4.53 -4.50
N VAL A 74 -0.66 -5.33 -4.74
CA VAL A 74 -1.89 -5.41 -3.96
C VAL A 74 -1.88 -6.71 -3.16
N VAL A 75 -2.19 -6.63 -1.86
CA VAL A 75 -2.34 -7.79 -0.98
C VAL A 75 -3.65 -7.67 -0.20
N ASN A 76 -4.53 -8.66 -0.36
CA ASN A 76 -5.77 -8.80 0.41
C ASN A 76 -6.07 -10.30 0.65
N SER A 77 -7.25 -10.64 1.17
CA SER A 77 -7.65 -12.04 1.39
C SER A 77 -7.81 -12.86 0.10
N ALA A 78 -8.01 -12.20 -1.05
CA ALA A 78 -8.23 -12.83 -2.35
C ALA A 78 -6.96 -12.93 -3.21
N MET A 79 -6.06 -11.93 -3.15
CA MET A 79 -4.91 -11.83 -4.05
C MET A 79 -3.65 -11.27 -3.38
N ASP A 80 -2.49 -11.61 -3.97
CA ASP A 80 -1.16 -11.06 -3.68
C ASP A 80 -0.43 -10.87 -5.02
N GLU A 81 -0.67 -9.74 -5.70
CA GLU A 81 -0.32 -9.54 -7.12
C GLU A 81 0.43 -8.24 -7.39
N VAL A 82 1.41 -8.28 -8.30
CA VAL A 82 2.07 -7.09 -8.83
C VAL A 82 1.17 -6.48 -9.89
N MET A 83 0.73 -5.24 -9.65
CA MET A 83 -0.15 -4.50 -10.55
C MET A 83 0.63 -3.66 -11.56
N ASP A 84 1.79 -3.13 -11.16
CA ASP A 84 2.64 -2.30 -12.04
C ASP A 84 4.11 -2.36 -11.60
N ILE A 85 5.04 -2.08 -12.51
CA ILE A 85 6.48 -1.91 -12.22
C ILE A 85 6.95 -0.59 -12.83
N ASP A 86 7.37 0.34 -11.97
CA ASP A 86 7.87 1.65 -12.38
C ASP A 86 8.71 2.27 -11.25
N THR A 87 9.69 3.09 -11.59
CA THR A 87 10.48 3.87 -10.62
C THR A 87 9.66 4.92 -9.87
N ARG A 88 8.54 5.38 -10.44
CA ARG A 88 7.68 6.39 -9.84
C ARG A 88 7.07 5.97 -8.50
N TRP A 89 6.94 4.66 -8.25
CA TRP A 89 6.50 4.12 -6.97
C TRP A 89 7.48 4.35 -5.81
N ALA A 90 8.69 4.84 -6.11
CA ALA A 90 9.61 5.38 -5.12
C ALA A 90 9.18 6.75 -4.56
N ARG A 91 8.19 7.41 -5.16
CA ARG A 91 7.73 8.76 -4.79
C ARG A 91 6.45 8.64 -3.96
N LEU A 92 6.50 9.13 -2.71
CA LEU A 92 5.38 9.03 -1.77
C LEU A 92 4.06 9.54 -2.35
N GLY A 93 4.07 10.68 -3.05
CA GLY A 93 2.88 11.27 -3.65
C GLY A 93 2.22 10.34 -4.68
N GLU A 94 2.97 9.95 -5.71
CA GLU A 94 2.46 9.09 -6.79
C GLU A 94 2.01 7.72 -6.27
N PHE A 95 2.76 7.13 -5.34
CA PHE A 95 2.36 5.90 -4.67
C PHE A 95 1.04 6.08 -3.90
N THR A 96 0.91 7.16 -3.13
CA THR A 96 -0.28 7.41 -2.30
C THR A 96 -1.53 7.57 -3.17
N ASP A 97 -1.43 8.39 -4.22
CA ASP A 97 -2.55 8.65 -5.13
C ASP A 97 -3.01 7.36 -5.81
N GLN A 98 -2.06 6.56 -6.29
CA GLN A 98 -2.37 5.28 -6.92
C GLN A 98 -2.94 4.26 -5.92
N ALA A 99 -2.42 4.21 -4.69
CA ALA A 99 -2.92 3.33 -3.65
C ALA A 99 -4.36 3.66 -3.26
N LEU A 100 -4.70 4.94 -3.11
CA LEU A 100 -6.07 5.39 -2.85
C LEU A 100 -7.00 5.02 -4.02
N GLN A 101 -6.55 5.22 -5.26
CA GLN A 101 -7.34 4.84 -6.44
C GLN A 101 -7.60 3.32 -6.50
N MET A 102 -6.58 2.49 -6.25
CA MET A 102 -6.75 1.03 -6.22
C MET A 102 -7.64 0.59 -5.06
N GLY A 103 -7.46 1.18 -3.88
CA GLY A 103 -8.30 0.91 -2.71
C GLY A 103 -9.76 1.25 -2.97
N SER A 104 -10.01 2.37 -3.67
CA SER A 104 -11.36 2.77 -4.07
C SER A 104 -12.07 1.70 -4.90
N GLN A 105 -11.40 1.17 -5.93
CA GLN A 105 -11.97 0.15 -6.81
C GLN A 105 -12.14 -1.21 -6.11
N LEU A 106 -11.16 -1.61 -5.29
CA LEU A 106 -11.16 -2.93 -4.66
C LEU A 106 -12.10 -3.02 -3.45
N LEU A 107 -12.40 -1.89 -2.81
CA LEU A 107 -13.25 -1.82 -1.61
C LEU A 107 -14.64 -1.24 -1.88
N GLY A 108 -14.93 -0.82 -3.12
CA GLY A 108 -16.23 -0.26 -3.51
C GLY A 108 -16.46 1.16 -2.99
N LEU A 109 -15.41 1.99 -2.95
CA LEU A 109 -15.43 3.38 -2.43
C LEU A 109 -15.39 4.42 -3.57
N GLU A 110 -15.82 4.08 -4.78
CA GLU A 110 -15.70 4.94 -5.96
C GLU A 110 -16.52 6.23 -5.88
N ARG A 111 -17.49 6.28 -4.95
CA ARG A 111 -18.32 7.46 -4.67
C ARG A 111 -17.80 8.30 -3.51
N ASP A 112 -16.83 7.78 -2.76
CA ASP A 112 -16.25 8.48 -1.62
C ASP A 112 -15.02 9.29 -2.05
N THR A 113 -14.67 10.30 -1.25
CA THR A 113 -13.45 11.09 -1.47
C THR A 113 -12.52 10.92 -0.27
N PRO A 114 -11.22 10.60 -0.48
CA PRO A 114 -10.28 10.51 0.62
C PRO A 114 -10.03 11.90 1.23
N PHE A 115 -10.23 12.01 2.54
CA PHE A 115 -10.00 13.22 3.32
C PHE A 115 -8.71 13.09 4.15
N PRO A 116 -7.72 13.98 3.99
CA PRO A 116 -6.47 13.90 4.73
C PRO A 116 -6.66 14.23 6.22
N LEU A 117 -6.05 13.44 7.09
CA LEU A 117 -6.13 13.58 8.55
C LEU A 117 -4.83 14.14 9.17
N SER A 118 -3.69 13.85 8.55
CA SER A 118 -2.34 14.32 8.93
C SER A 118 -1.32 13.95 7.88
#